data_AF-A0A0N4WZ67-F1
#
_entry.id   AF-A0A0N4WZ67-F1
#
_cell.length_a   1.000
_cell.length_b   1.000
_cell.length_c   1.000
_cell.angle_alpha   90.00
_cell.angle_beta   90.00
_cell.angle_gamma   90.00
#
_symmetry.space_group_name_H-M   'P 1'
#
loop_
_entity.id
_entity.type
_entity.pdbx_description
1 polymer ?
#
loop_
_entity_poly.entity_id
_entity_poly.type
_entity_poly.pdbx_seq_one_letter_code
_entity_poly.pdbx_strand_id
1 'polypeptide(L)'
;MKVWANNYLEEMFTSGAVRMNRQAEANVLIVGLGAGYLNSHLHATFPKMNLTGVEIEPKMVRIARKWFGLVLDSRQRVYTMDGAKFIHMAVREGRKYDAILVDVCSVDKDVELTCPSSAFVQAESVKDFAQAITEKGVIMYSAYPPQRPEGPVRKISQKLEK
;
A
#
# COMPACT_ATOMS: atom_id res chain seq x y z
N MET A 1 4.82 -12.96 4.99
CA MET A 1 3.97 -12.38 3.93
C MET A 1 2.47 -12.64 4.17
N LYS A 2 2.02 -13.88 4.44
CA LYS A 2 0.57 -14.20 4.59
C LYS A 2 -0.16 -13.43 5.70
N VAL A 3 0.45 -13.27 6.89
CA VAL A 3 -0.22 -12.62 8.03
C VAL A 3 -0.57 -11.15 7.74
N TRP A 4 0.35 -10.40 7.15
CA TRP A 4 0.17 -8.97 6.86
C TRP A 4 -0.91 -8.69 5.83
N ALA A 5 -0.94 -9.47 4.75
CA ALA A 5 -1.97 -9.33 3.72
C ALA A 5 -3.38 -9.69 4.23
N ASN A 6 -3.49 -10.59 5.21
CA ASN A 6 -4.79 -10.96 5.77
C ASN A 6 -5.42 -9.81 6.56
N ASN A 7 -4.64 -9.06 7.34
CA ASN A 7 -5.17 -7.91 8.09
C ASN A 7 -5.75 -6.84 7.14
N TYR A 8 -5.06 -6.55 6.03
CA TYR A 8 -5.57 -5.62 5.02
C TYR A 8 -6.89 -6.09 4.39
N LEU A 9 -6.99 -7.38 4.10
CA LEU A 9 -8.21 -7.95 3.52
C LEU A 9 -9.36 -7.86 4.52
N GLU A 10 -9.14 -8.29 5.76
CA GLU A 10 -10.16 -8.28 6.81
C GLU A 10 -10.66 -6.85 7.08
N GLU A 11 -9.74 -5.90 7.31
CA GLU A 11 -10.08 -4.50 7.61
C GLU A 11 -10.85 -3.80 6.48
N MET A 12 -10.50 -4.09 5.22
CA MET A 12 -11.23 -3.56 4.07
C MET A 12 -12.72 -3.92 4.10
N PHE A 13 -13.05 -5.11 4.62
CA PHE A 13 -14.43 -5.59 4.71
C PHE A 13 -15.12 -5.20 6.03
N THR A 14 -14.43 -5.33 7.16
CA THR A 14 -15.01 -5.06 8.49
C THR A 14 -15.26 -3.58 8.73
N SER A 15 -14.45 -2.69 8.11
CA SER A 15 -14.71 -1.24 8.11
C SER A 15 -16.01 -0.84 7.43
N GLY A 16 -16.61 -1.74 6.63
CA GLY A 16 -17.81 -1.46 5.84
C GLY A 16 -17.54 -0.70 4.53
N ALA A 17 -16.27 -0.37 4.23
CA ALA A 17 -15.87 0.27 2.98
C ALA A 17 -16.15 -0.61 1.76
N VAL A 18 -15.93 -1.93 1.91
CA VAL A 18 -16.24 -2.92 0.88
C VAL A 18 -17.21 -3.95 1.45
N ARG A 19 -18.22 -4.34 0.65
CA ARG A 19 -19.20 -5.35 1.07
C ARG A 19 -18.52 -6.71 1.25
N MET A 20 -18.85 -7.42 2.33
CA MET A 20 -18.44 -8.81 2.59
C MET A 20 -19.10 -9.80 1.63
N ASN A 21 -18.74 -9.73 0.35
CA ASN A 21 -19.27 -10.59 -0.70
C ASN A 21 -18.23 -10.75 -1.81
N ARG A 22 -18.11 -11.95 -2.38
CA ARG A 22 -17.26 -12.22 -3.54
C ARG A 22 -17.60 -11.36 -4.75
N GLN A 23 -18.87 -10.95 -4.90
CA GLN A 23 -19.34 -10.07 -5.98
C GLN A 23 -19.25 -8.58 -5.62
N ALA A 24 -18.47 -8.20 -4.61
CA ALA A 24 -18.29 -6.79 -4.27
C ALA A 24 -17.64 -6.01 -5.43
N GLU A 25 -18.28 -4.92 -5.79
CA GLU A 25 -17.74 -3.89 -6.68
C GLU A 25 -17.02 -2.86 -5.81
N ALA A 26 -15.74 -2.64 -6.07
CA ALA A 26 -14.93 -1.67 -5.34
C ALA A 26 -13.74 -1.22 -6.20
N ASN A 27 -13.40 0.06 -6.10
CA ASN A 27 -12.16 0.61 -6.63
C ASN A 27 -11.10 0.56 -5.53
N VAL A 28 -10.07 -0.26 -5.71
CA VAL A 28 -9.01 -0.47 -4.71
C VAL A 28 -7.69 0.07 -5.24
N LEU A 29 -7.06 0.96 -4.48
CA LEU A 29 -5.70 1.43 -4.70
C LEU A 29 -4.74 0.70 -3.77
N ILE A 30 -3.66 0.16 -4.32
CA ILE A 30 -2.60 -0.50 -3.56
C ILE A 30 -1.29 0.19 -3.94
N VAL A 31 -0.71 0.92 -2.99
CA VAL A 31 0.58 1.59 -3.14
C VAL A 31 1.65 0.70 -2.52
N GLY A 32 2.60 0.25 -3.34
CA GLY A 32 3.50 -0.85 -3.04
C GLY A 32 2.96 -2.17 -3.59
N LEU A 33 3.58 -2.70 -4.65
CA LEU A 33 3.17 -3.97 -5.25
C LEU A 33 3.94 -5.14 -4.62
N GLY A 34 5.24 -4.95 -4.39
CA GLY A 34 6.14 -6.04 -4.01
C GLY A 34 6.06 -7.19 -5.03
N ALA A 35 5.86 -8.42 -4.54
CA ALA A 35 5.64 -9.60 -5.39
C ALA A 35 4.22 -9.70 -5.98
N GLY A 36 3.30 -8.80 -5.62
CA GLY A 36 1.95 -8.73 -6.18
C GLY A 36 0.94 -9.72 -5.59
N TYR A 37 1.21 -10.29 -4.40
CA TYR A 37 0.31 -11.25 -3.75
C TYR A 37 -1.09 -10.67 -3.52
N LEU A 38 -1.17 -9.50 -2.88
CA LEU A 38 -2.45 -8.88 -2.53
C LEU A 38 -3.27 -8.55 -3.78
N ASN A 39 -2.63 -7.94 -4.79
CA ASN A 39 -3.23 -7.63 -6.08
C ASN A 39 -3.78 -8.91 -6.75
N SER A 40 -2.94 -9.93 -6.89
CA SER A 40 -3.32 -11.19 -7.55
C SER A 40 -4.43 -11.92 -6.78
N HIS A 41 -4.38 -11.91 -5.44
CA HIS A 41 -5.40 -12.50 -4.60
C HIS A 41 -6.75 -11.79 -4.76
N LEU A 42 -6.78 -10.46 -4.69
CA LEU A 42 -7.99 -9.68 -4.87
C LEU A 42 -8.57 -9.86 -6.28
N HIS A 43 -7.70 -9.87 -7.30
CA HIS A 43 -8.12 -10.04 -8.70
C HIS A 43 -8.78 -11.40 -8.96
N ALA A 44 -8.21 -12.47 -8.40
CA ALA A 44 -8.71 -13.83 -8.56
C ALA A 44 -9.95 -14.11 -7.69
N THR A 45 -10.01 -13.53 -6.49
CA THR A 45 -11.10 -13.77 -5.55
C THR A 45 -12.34 -12.93 -5.89
N PHE A 46 -12.17 -11.66 -6.25
CA PHE A 46 -13.25 -10.69 -6.45
C PHE A 46 -13.34 -10.25 -7.93
N PRO A 47 -14.17 -10.91 -8.76
CA PRO A 47 -14.21 -10.68 -10.20
C PRO A 47 -14.74 -9.30 -10.62
N LYS A 48 -15.29 -8.52 -9.68
CA LYS A 48 -15.83 -7.19 -9.94
C LYS A 48 -15.03 -6.04 -9.33
N MET A 49 -13.94 -6.33 -8.63
CA MET A 49 -13.05 -5.28 -8.14
C MET A 49 -12.22 -4.68 -9.28
N ASN A 50 -12.02 -3.37 -9.19
CA ASN A 50 -11.18 -2.58 -10.07
C ASN A 50 -9.90 -2.17 -9.30
N LEU A 51 -8.80 -2.82 -9.62
CA LEU A 51 -7.54 -2.74 -8.87
C LEU A 51 -6.56 -1.81 -9.59
N THR A 52 -6.01 -0.87 -8.82
CA THR A 52 -4.91 -0.01 -9.24
C THR A 52 -3.72 -0.26 -8.33
N GLY A 53 -2.67 -0.87 -8.87
CA GLY A 53 -1.38 -0.97 -8.19
C GLY A 53 -0.47 0.20 -8.54
N VAL A 54 0.35 0.64 -7.59
CA VAL A 54 1.43 1.61 -7.84
C VAL A 54 2.72 1.03 -7.28
N GLU A 55 3.74 0.95 -8.12
CA GLU A 55 5.03 0.37 -7.76
C GLU A 55 6.15 1.26 -8.28
N ILE A 56 7.12 1.59 -7.43
CA ILE A 56 8.24 2.44 -7.84
C ILE A 56 9.23 1.68 -8.72
N GLU A 57 9.40 0.37 -8.47
CA GLU A 57 10.38 -0.46 -9.16
C GLU A 57 9.78 -1.28 -10.32
N PRO A 58 10.05 -0.95 -11.60
CA PRO A 58 9.55 -1.72 -12.75
C PRO A 58 10.00 -3.19 -12.73
N LYS A 59 11.14 -3.49 -12.08
CA LYS A 59 11.64 -4.85 -11.93
C LYS A 59 10.69 -5.71 -11.10
N MET A 60 10.09 -5.15 -10.06
CA MET A 60 9.14 -5.84 -9.19
C MET A 60 7.85 -6.19 -9.94
N VAL A 61 7.35 -5.28 -10.79
CA VAL A 61 6.21 -5.56 -11.67
C VAL A 61 6.50 -6.76 -12.60
N ARG A 62 7.70 -6.81 -13.19
CA ARG A 62 8.10 -7.95 -14.04
C ARG A 62 8.19 -9.26 -13.26
N ILE A 63 8.74 -9.23 -12.05
CA ILE A 63 8.84 -10.39 -11.17
C ILE A 63 7.44 -10.89 -10.79
N ALA A 64 6.54 -10.00 -10.39
CA ALA A 64 5.17 -10.33 -10.04
C ALA A 64 4.42 -11.00 -11.20
N ARG A 65 4.58 -10.50 -12.43
CA ARG A 65 3.97 -11.09 -13.63
C ARG A 65 4.57 -12.44 -14.00
N LYS A 66 5.89 -12.57 -13.95
CA LYS A 66 6.59 -13.78 -14.41
C LYS A 66 6.46 -14.95 -13.43
N TRP A 67 6.47 -14.68 -12.13
CA TRP A 67 6.64 -15.71 -11.11
C TRP A 67 5.49 -15.82 -10.11
N PHE A 68 4.67 -14.77 -9.96
CA PHE A 68 3.66 -14.71 -8.90
C PHE A 68 2.23 -14.50 -9.39
N GLY A 69 1.99 -14.65 -10.70
CA GLY A 69 0.64 -14.71 -11.25
C GLY A 69 -0.09 -13.37 -11.34
N LEU A 70 0.63 -12.24 -11.35
CA LEU A 70 0.01 -10.93 -11.55
C LEU A 70 -0.57 -10.82 -12.98
N VAL A 71 -1.89 -10.75 -13.08
CA VAL A 71 -2.64 -10.56 -14.34
C VAL A 71 -2.98 -9.09 -14.52
N LEU A 72 -2.61 -8.48 -15.65
CA LEU A 72 -3.04 -7.12 -15.99
C LEU A 72 -4.10 -7.19 -17.08
N ASP A 73 -5.25 -6.57 -16.83
CA ASP A 73 -6.43 -6.57 -17.70
C ASP A 73 -7.29 -5.31 -17.45
N SER A 74 -8.53 -5.30 -17.94
CA SER A 74 -9.45 -4.16 -17.75
C SER A 74 -9.79 -3.87 -16.29
N ARG A 75 -9.62 -4.83 -15.39
CA ARG A 75 -9.93 -4.72 -13.96
C ARG A 75 -8.69 -4.61 -13.08
N GLN A 76 -7.49 -4.84 -13.60
CA GLN A 76 -6.25 -4.67 -12.84
C GLN A 76 -5.16 -4.02 -13.68
N ARG A 77 -4.69 -2.87 -13.21
CA ARG A 77 -3.60 -2.08 -13.81
C ARG A 77 -2.54 -1.75 -12.78
N VAL A 78 -1.31 -1.55 -13.25
CA VAL A 78 -0.18 -1.11 -12.41
C VAL A 78 0.49 0.10 -13.03
N TYR A 79 0.68 1.15 -12.24
CA TYR A 79 1.46 2.32 -12.59
C TYR A 79 2.87 2.17 -12.01
N THR A 80 3.89 2.24 -12.87
CA THR A 80 5.28 2.25 -12.41
C THR A 80 5.74 3.68 -12.16
N MET A 81 5.52 4.18 -10.95
CA MET A 81 5.88 5.55 -10.56
C MET A 81 5.90 5.69 -9.02
N ASP A 82 6.35 6.85 -8.57
CA ASP A 82 6.28 7.25 -7.16
C ASP A 82 4.81 7.33 -6.70
N GLY A 83 4.49 6.65 -5.60
CA GLY A 83 3.15 6.60 -5.03
C GLY A 83 2.61 7.93 -4.51
N ALA A 84 3.47 8.79 -3.94
CA ALA A 84 3.08 10.12 -3.49
C ALA A 84 2.77 11.04 -4.68
N LYS A 85 3.51 10.90 -5.79
CA LYS A 85 3.15 11.58 -7.04
C LYS A 85 1.87 11.05 -7.67
N PHE A 86 1.66 9.73 -7.59
CA PHE A 86 0.45 9.10 -8.11
C PHE A 86 -0.80 9.61 -7.39
N ILE A 87 -0.81 9.70 -6.07
CA ILE A 87 -2.01 10.15 -5.35
C ILE A 87 -2.37 11.59 -5.70
N HIS A 88 -1.37 12.46 -5.84
CA HIS A 88 -1.58 13.83 -6.30
C HIS A 88 -2.21 13.90 -7.70
N MET A 89 -1.71 13.09 -8.64
CA MET A 89 -2.31 12.96 -9.97
C MET A 89 -3.74 12.41 -9.90
N ALA A 90 -3.98 11.39 -9.08
CA ALA A 90 -5.28 10.76 -8.92
C ALA A 90 -6.35 11.75 -8.41
N VAL A 91 -5.99 12.62 -7.45
CA VAL A 91 -6.86 13.69 -6.96
C VAL A 91 -7.20 14.67 -8.09
N ARG A 92 -6.21 15.10 -8.87
CA ARG A 92 -6.41 16.01 -10.01
C ARG A 92 -7.29 15.42 -11.11
N GLU A 93 -7.22 14.11 -11.31
CA GLU A 93 -8.07 13.37 -12.23
C GLU A 93 -9.47 13.06 -11.66
N GLY A 94 -9.76 13.46 -10.41
CA GLY A 94 -11.03 13.20 -9.75
C GLY A 94 -11.26 11.72 -9.42
N ARG A 95 -10.20 10.91 -9.36
CA ARG A 95 -10.31 9.49 -9.03
C ARG A 95 -10.70 9.30 -7.57
N LYS A 96 -11.56 8.31 -7.33
CA LYS A 96 -12.03 7.92 -6.01
C LYS A 96 -11.85 6.43 -5.79
N TYR A 97 -11.46 6.07 -4.57
CA TYR A 97 -11.23 4.69 -4.16
C TYR A 97 -12.05 4.35 -2.92
N ASP A 98 -12.58 3.14 -2.88
CA ASP A 98 -13.28 2.58 -1.72
C ASP A 98 -12.28 2.06 -0.69
N ALA A 99 -11.11 1.61 -1.13
CA ALA A 99 -10.03 1.21 -0.24
C ALA A 99 -8.68 1.67 -0.80
N ILE A 100 -7.86 2.28 0.06
CA ILE A 100 -6.48 2.66 -0.24
C ILE A 100 -5.56 1.94 0.74
N LEU A 101 -4.68 1.10 0.22
CA LEU A 101 -3.73 0.29 0.99
C LEU A 101 -2.33 0.83 0.71
N VAL A 102 -1.67 1.33 1.75
CA VAL A 102 -0.32 1.91 1.66
C VAL A 102 0.68 0.95 2.31
N ASP A 103 1.28 0.10 1.47
CA ASP A 103 2.27 -0.90 1.86
C ASP A 103 3.66 -0.52 1.31
N VAL A 104 4.14 0.65 1.72
CA VAL A 104 5.46 1.15 1.31
C VAL A 104 6.32 1.39 2.53
N CYS A 105 7.47 0.74 2.59
CA CYS A 105 8.44 0.90 3.66
C CYS A 105 9.68 1.65 3.17
N SER A 106 10.31 2.41 4.08
CA SER A 106 11.67 2.87 3.87
C SER A 106 12.65 1.71 3.97
N VAL A 107 13.69 1.75 3.14
CA VAL A 107 14.87 0.87 3.27
C VAL A 107 15.95 1.51 4.13
N ASP A 108 15.82 2.80 4.44
CA ASP A 108 16.70 3.51 5.34
C ASP A 108 16.43 3.08 6.79
N LYS A 109 17.50 2.89 7.56
CA LYS A 109 17.46 2.46 8.95
C LYS A 109 17.44 3.64 9.92
N ASP A 110 17.72 4.85 9.44
CA ASP A 110 17.75 6.08 10.21
C ASP A 110 16.47 6.91 9.99
N VAL A 111 15.33 6.24 9.99
CA VAL A 111 13.99 6.85 9.89
C VAL A 111 13.23 6.67 11.20
N GLU A 112 12.40 7.66 11.55
CA GLU A 112 11.50 7.61 12.71
C GLU A 112 10.42 6.53 12.57
N LEU A 113 10.06 6.17 11.33
CA LEU A 113 9.07 5.16 11.01
C LEU A 113 9.53 4.36 9.79
N THR A 114 9.64 3.04 9.94
CA THR A 114 10.06 2.16 8.83
C THR A 114 8.94 2.06 7.80
N CYS A 115 7.70 1.89 8.25
CA CYS A 115 6.54 1.84 7.38
C CYS A 115 5.36 2.57 8.05
N PRO A 116 4.56 3.34 7.29
CA PRO A 116 4.81 3.72 5.91
C PRO A 116 6.07 4.60 5.78
N SER A 117 6.65 4.65 4.58
CA SER A 117 7.68 5.64 4.26
C SER A 117 7.17 7.06 4.54
N SER A 118 8.06 7.94 5.03
CA SER A 118 7.71 9.29 5.49
C SER A 118 6.95 10.13 4.44
N ALA A 119 7.22 9.90 3.15
CA ALA A 119 6.51 10.56 2.06
C ALA A 119 4.98 10.38 2.10
N PHE A 120 4.48 9.30 2.71
CA PHE A 120 3.06 8.98 2.77
C PHE A 120 2.34 9.50 4.02
N VAL A 121 3.09 10.02 5.00
CA VAL A 121 2.53 10.62 6.24
C VAL A 121 2.73 12.15 6.30
N GLN A 122 3.32 12.73 5.26
CA GLN A 122 3.36 14.18 5.08
C GLN A 122 1.95 14.74 4.88
N ALA A 123 1.74 15.98 5.35
CA ALA A 123 0.42 16.62 5.37
C ALA A 123 -0.22 16.68 3.98
N GLU A 124 0.59 16.92 2.95
CA GLU A 124 0.17 16.98 1.55
C GLU A 124 -0.36 15.61 1.09
N SER A 125 0.40 14.54 1.29
CA SER A 125 0.01 13.18 0.92
C SER A 125 -1.24 12.73 1.68
N VAL A 126 -1.32 13.01 2.99
CA VAL A 126 -2.50 12.69 3.81
C VAL A 126 -3.74 13.43 3.29
N LYS A 127 -3.61 14.71 2.95
CA LYS A 127 -4.68 15.49 2.36
C LYS A 127 -5.09 14.96 0.98
N ASP A 128 -4.15 14.51 0.17
CA ASP A 128 -4.45 13.92 -1.14
C ASP A 128 -5.14 12.56 -1.00
N PHE A 129 -4.73 11.71 -0.05
CA PHE A 129 -5.44 10.47 0.25
C PHE A 129 -6.87 10.72 0.74
N ALA A 130 -7.06 11.68 1.65
CA ALA A 130 -8.38 12.08 2.13
C ALA A 130 -9.27 12.65 1.00
N GLN A 131 -8.69 13.28 -0.01
CA GLN A 131 -9.40 13.73 -1.20
C GLN A 131 -9.63 12.63 -2.23
N ALA A 132 -8.85 11.55 -2.23
CA ALA A 132 -8.96 10.44 -3.18
C ALA A 132 -9.86 9.30 -2.70
N ILE A 133 -10.39 9.37 -1.48
CA ILE A 133 -11.28 8.34 -0.91
C ILE A 133 -12.76 8.67 -1.12
N THR A 134 -13.59 7.64 -1.20
CA THR A 134 -15.05 7.78 -1.16
C THR A 134 -15.54 8.11 0.26
N GLU A 135 -16.79 8.55 0.40
CA GLU A 135 -17.39 8.91 1.70
C GLU A 135 -17.31 7.78 2.74
N LYS A 136 -17.43 6.52 2.29
CA LYS A 136 -17.36 5.32 3.15
C LYS A 136 -16.04 4.58 3.02
N GLY A 137 -15.09 5.12 2.26
CA GLY A 137 -13.87 4.40 1.97
C GLY A 137 -12.95 4.31 3.19
N VAL A 138 -11.91 3.49 3.07
CA VAL A 138 -10.90 3.30 4.13
C VAL A 138 -9.47 3.48 3.60
N ILE A 139 -8.60 4.10 4.42
CA ILE A 139 -7.16 4.14 4.20
C ILE A 139 -6.52 3.25 5.23
N MET A 140 -5.66 2.33 4.79
CA MET A 140 -4.92 1.42 5.65
C MET A 140 -3.42 1.60 5.41
N TYR A 141 -2.67 1.80 6.48
CA TYR A 141 -1.22 1.92 6.44
C TYR A 141 -0.55 0.71 7.10
N SER A 142 0.50 0.20 6.46
CA SER A 142 1.41 -0.77 7.08
C SER A 142 2.23 -0.02 8.11
N ALA A 143 1.93 -0.14 9.40
CA ALA A 143 2.67 0.53 10.47
C ALA A 143 3.77 -0.39 11.03
N TYR A 144 5.03 -0.01 10.85
CA TYR A 144 6.17 -0.72 11.44
C TYR A 144 7.12 0.26 12.12
N PRO A 145 7.53 -0.04 13.37
CA PRO A 145 8.45 0.80 14.12
C PRO A 145 9.83 0.87 13.43
N PRO A 146 10.68 1.84 13.81
CA PRO A 146 12.04 1.93 13.33
C PRO A 146 12.81 0.62 13.61
N GLN A 147 13.63 0.18 12.66
CA GLN A 147 14.41 -1.06 12.80
C GLN A 147 15.59 -0.93 13.78
N ARG A 148 15.94 0.29 14.21
CA ARG A 148 16.87 0.50 15.33
C ARG A 148 16.09 0.62 16.64
N PRO A 149 16.55 -0.02 17.73
CA PRO A 149 15.97 0.21 19.04
C PRO A 149 16.28 1.65 19.48
N GLU A 150 15.25 2.45 19.69
CA GLU A 150 15.38 3.67 20.48
C GLU A 150 15.60 3.29 21.95
N GLY A 151 16.71 3.72 22.55
CA GLY A 151 16.94 3.50 23.98
C GLY A 151 18.41 3.37 24.42
N PRO A 152 18.65 2.94 25.69
CA PRO A 152 19.97 2.88 26.33
C PRO A 152 21.04 2.12 25.54
N VAL A 153 20.61 1.15 24.73
CA VAL A 153 21.47 0.33 23.86
C VAL A 153 22.21 1.19 22.82
N ARG A 154 21.64 2.33 22.36
CA ARG A 154 22.33 3.30 21.48
C ARG A 154 23.50 3.98 22.17
N LYS A 155 23.37 4.34 23.44
CA LYS A 155 24.45 4.97 24.22
C LYS A 155 25.59 3.99 24.50
N ILE A 156 25.28 2.69 24.61
CA ILE A 156 26.27 1.64 24.86
C ILE A 156 27.00 1.28 23.56
N SER A 157 26.28 1.09 22.46
CA SER A 157 26.89 0.79 21.14
C SER A 157 27.81 1.92 20.65
N GLN A 158 27.39 3.18 20.75
CA GLN A 158 28.24 4.33 20.41
C GLN A 158 29.46 4.51 21.34
N LYS A 159 29.42 3.94 22.55
CA LYS A 159 30.56 3.92 23.48
C LYS A 159 31.54 2.77 23.22
N LEU A 160 31.08 1.67 22.61
CA LEU A 160 31.91 0.50 22.29
C LEU A 160 32.62 0.63 20.94
N GLU A 161 32.16 1.55 20.08
CA GLU A 161 32.77 1.86 18.77
C GLU A 161 33.81 3.01 18.83
N LYS A 162 34.18 3.47 20.03
CA LYS A 162 35.29 4.41 20.29
C LYS A 162 36.37 3.73 21.12
#